data_AF-A0A1F4UM60-F1
#
_entry.id   AF-A0A1F4UM60-F1
#
_cell.length_a   1.000
_cell.length_b   1.000
_cell.length_c   1.000
_cell.angle_alpha   90.00
_cell.angle_beta   90.00
_cell.angle_gamma   90.00
#
_symmetry.space_group_name_H-M   'P 1'
#
loop_
_entity.id
_entity.type
_entity.pdbx_description
1 polymer ?
#
loop_
_entity_poly.entity_id
_entity_poly.type
_entity_poly.pdbx_seq_one_letter_code
_entity_poly.pdbx_strand_id
1 'polypeptide(L)'
;MNSKDFSNAINHIYYNRSEVKEKTLNSVLFQIVLVGVNLIVLSSTSNIFFKAFTLSVFVNSMYKMADYYFDGKANEWFWELKQVPDKKNIILYSIALIISIIYGLSLI
;
A
#
# COMPACT_ATOMS: atom_id res chain seq x y z
N MET A 1 -14.21 23.22 7.90
CA MET A 1 -14.56 22.01 7.13
C MET A 1 -16.06 21.81 7.22
N ASN A 2 -16.78 22.05 6.14
CA ASN A 2 -18.25 22.00 6.13
C ASN A 2 -18.72 20.55 5.96
N SER A 3 -19.74 20.15 6.73
CA SER A 3 -20.36 18.81 6.74
C SER A 3 -20.87 18.36 5.36
N LYS A 4 -21.14 19.29 4.46
CA LYS A 4 -21.55 19.01 3.07
C LYS A 4 -20.44 18.36 2.23
N ASP A 5 -19.18 18.75 2.42
CA ASP A 5 -18.06 18.12 1.69
C ASP A 5 -17.80 16.70 2.18
N PHE A 6 -17.97 16.47 3.49
CA PHE A 6 -17.81 15.16 4.09
C PHE A 6 -18.94 14.20 3.65
N SER A 7 -20.19 14.69 3.59
CA SER A 7 -21.33 13.91 3.11
C SER A 7 -21.23 13.60 1.61
N ASN A 8 -20.72 14.53 0.79
CA ASN A 8 -20.50 14.27 -0.64
C ASN A 8 -19.36 13.28 -0.88
N ALA A 9 -18.27 13.37 -0.11
CA ALA A 9 -17.18 12.39 -0.16
C ALA A 9 -17.67 10.98 0.23
N ILE A 10 -18.48 10.88 1.30
CA ILE A 10 -19.08 9.60 1.74
C ILE A 10 -20.04 9.04 0.68
N ASN A 11 -20.89 9.88 0.08
CA ASN A 11 -21.81 9.43 -0.97
C ASN A 11 -21.08 8.99 -2.25
N HIS A 12 -19.97 9.66 -2.59
CA HIS A 12 -19.13 9.26 -3.71
C HIS A 12 -18.44 7.90 -3.47
N ILE A 13 -17.96 7.68 -2.24
CA ILE A 13 -17.42 6.38 -1.79
C ILE A 13 -18.49 5.27 -1.82
N TYR A 14 -19.74 5.61 -1.45
CA TYR A 14 -20.85 4.65 -1.41
C TYR A 14 -21.35 4.26 -2.80
N TYR A 15 -21.41 5.21 -3.75
CA TYR A 15 -21.83 4.93 -5.13
C TYR A 15 -20.77 4.20 -5.96
N ASN A 16 -19.48 4.48 -5.72
CA ASN A 16 -18.37 3.80 -6.40
C ASN A 16 -17.77 2.66 -5.57
N ARG A 17 -18.55 2.05 -4.67
CA ARG A 17 -18.06 1.12 -3.64
C ARG A 17 -17.26 -0.07 -4.20
N SER A 18 -17.57 -0.54 -5.40
CA SER A 18 -16.84 -1.62 -6.08
C SER A 18 -15.46 -1.17 -6.56
N GLU A 19 -15.36 -0.04 -7.26
CA GLU A 19 -14.09 0.58 -7.65
C GLU A 19 -13.26 0.97 -6.43
N VAL A 20 -13.89 1.51 -5.39
CA VAL A 20 -13.21 1.90 -4.14
C VAL A 20 -12.66 0.68 -3.41
N LYS A 21 -13.32 -0.49 -3.49
CA LYS A 21 -12.86 -1.74 -2.86
C LYS A 21 -11.57 -2.27 -3.50
N GLU A 22 -11.47 -2.20 -4.82
CA GLU A 22 -10.25 -2.57 -5.54
C GLU A 22 -9.13 -1.56 -5.27
N LYS A 23 -9.46 -0.27 -5.25
CA LYS A 23 -8.51 0.80 -4.95
C LYS A 23 -8.02 0.79 -3.50
N THR A 24 -8.78 0.26 -2.55
CA THR A 24 -8.34 0.22 -1.14
C THR A 24 -7.30 -0.85 -0.86
N LEU A 25 -7.26 -1.96 -1.60
CA LEU A 25 -6.22 -3.00 -1.46
C LEU A 25 -4.99 -2.69 -2.32
N ASN A 26 -5.18 -2.00 -3.45
CA ASN A 26 -4.13 -1.60 -4.36
C ASN A 26 -3.81 -0.12 -4.17
N SER A 27 -3.37 0.25 -2.97
CA SER A 27 -2.98 1.63 -2.69
C SER A 27 -1.77 1.80 -1.80
N VAL A 28 -1.20 2.99 -1.90
CA VAL A 28 -0.11 3.45 -1.04
C VAL A 28 -0.48 3.38 0.44
N LEU A 29 -1.72 3.73 0.81
CA LEU A 29 -2.15 3.71 2.21
C LEU A 29 -2.19 2.28 2.75
N PHE A 30 -2.76 1.35 1.99
CA PHE A 30 -2.78 -0.06 2.36
C PHE A 30 -1.36 -0.63 2.48
N GLN A 31 -0.48 -0.27 1.55
CA GLN A 31 0.90 -0.72 1.55
C GLN A 31 1.67 -0.21 2.77
N ILE A 32 1.42 1.03 3.23
CA ILE A 32 1.98 1.56 4.50
C ILE A 32 1.47 0.78 5.71
N VAL A 33 0.17 0.50 5.79
CA VAL A 33 -0.39 -0.33 6.87
C VAL A 33 0.22 -1.73 6.85
N LEU A 34 0.40 -2.30 5.65
CA LEU A 34 1.00 -3.61 5.46
C LEU A 34 2.47 -3.64 5.92
N VAL A 35 3.26 -2.59 5.68
CA VAL A 35 4.61 -2.44 6.25
C VAL A 35 4.56 -2.51 7.78
N GLY A 36 3.64 -1.76 8.41
CA GLY A 36 3.48 -1.78 9.87
C GLY A 36 3.12 -3.16 10.42
N VAL A 37 2.16 -3.84 9.80
CA VAL A 37 1.78 -5.22 10.16
C VAL A 37 2.97 -6.16 10.00
N ASN A 38 3.72 -6.02 8.91
CA ASN A 38 4.87 -6.88 8.65
C ASN A 38 5.96 -6.69 9.73
N LEU A 39 6.29 -5.45 10.10
CA LEU A 39 7.25 -5.17 11.16
C LEU A 39 6.82 -5.76 12.51
N ILE A 40 5.53 -5.65 12.87
CA ILE A 40 5.00 -6.24 14.11
C ILE A 40 5.12 -7.76 14.09
N VAL A 41 4.68 -8.41 13.01
CA VAL A 41 4.70 -9.88 12.91
C VAL A 41 6.14 -10.40 12.89
N LEU A 42 7.04 -9.79 12.13
CA LEU A 42 8.43 -10.20 12.03
C LEU A 42 9.21 -10.00 13.34
N SER A 43 8.88 -8.97 14.12
CA SER A 43 9.49 -8.72 15.44
C SER A 43 8.89 -9.57 16.56
N SER A 44 7.76 -10.22 16.32
CA SER A 44 7.09 -11.07 17.32
C SER A 44 7.69 -12.48 17.38
N THR A 45 7.39 -13.22 18.44
CA THR A 45 7.70 -14.65 18.57
C THR A 45 6.80 -15.55 17.71
N SER A 46 6.16 -15.00 16.67
CA SER A 46 5.34 -15.75 15.72
C SER A 46 6.15 -16.81 14.99
N ASN A 47 5.48 -17.91 14.65
CA ASN A 47 6.05 -19.00 13.87
C ASN A 47 6.53 -18.51 12.49
N ILE A 48 7.59 -19.13 11.96
CA ILE A 48 8.17 -18.89 10.63
C ILE A 48 7.11 -18.82 9.53
N PHE A 49 6.05 -19.64 9.63
CA PHE A 49 4.95 -19.63 8.68
C PHE A 49 4.27 -18.26 8.57
N PHE A 50 3.92 -17.63 9.70
CA PHE A 50 3.26 -16.33 9.70
C PHE A 50 4.19 -15.23 9.19
N LYS A 51 5.47 -15.28 9.58
CA LYS A 51 6.50 -14.37 9.06
C LYS A 51 6.64 -14.45 7.54
N ALA A 52 6.74 -15.67 7.00
CA ALA A 52 6.84 -15.91 5.56
C ALA A 52 5.56 -15.52 4.81
N PHE A 53 4.39 -15.77 5.41
CA PHE A 53 3.10 -15.40 4.85
C PHE A 53 2.95 -13.88 4.73
N THR A 54 3.20 -13.12 5.80
CA THR A 54 3.10 -11.66 5.76
C THR A 54 4.10 -11.03 4.81
N LEU A 55 5.33 -11.56 4.77
CA LEU A 55 6.34 -11.11 3.81
C LEU A 55 5.90 -11.38 2.37
N SER A 56 5.29 -12.55 2.09
CA SER A 56 4.78 -12.89 0.76
C SER A 56 3.65 -11.97 0.31
N VAL A 57 2.72 -11.64 1.21
CA VAL A 57 1.64 -10.67 0.94
C VAL A 57 2.23 -9.29 0.64
N PHE A 58 3.26 -8.87 1.38
CA PHE A 58 3.94 -7.60 1.17
C PHE A 58 4.68 -7.53 -0.18
N VAL A 59 5.46 -8.56 -0.51
CA VAL A 59 6.14 -8.67 -1.81
C VAL A 59 5.14 -8.67 -2.96
N ASN A 60 4.01 -9.38 -2.82
CA ASN A 60 2.95 -9.39 -3.83
C ASN A 60 2.30 -8.01 -4.01
N SER A 61 2.11 -7.24 -2.93
CA SER A 61 1.64 -5.85 -3.01
C SER A 61 2.64 -4.96 -3.76
N MET A 62 3.95 -5.13 -3.52
CA MET A 62 4.99 -4.42 -4.27
C MET A 62 5.01 -4.80 -5.75
N TYR A 63 4.83 -6.08 -6.07
CA TYR A 63 4.73 -6.53 -7.46
C TYR A 63 3.56 -5.85 -8.19
N LYS A 64 2.37 -5.83 -7.58
CA LYS A 64 1.23 -5.10 -8.14
C LYS A 64 1.50 -3.60 -8.30
N MET A 65 2.16 -2.96 -7.34
CA MET A 65 2.56 -1.55 -7.49
C MET A 65 3.44 -1.35 -8.73
N ALA A 66 4.39 -2.26 -8.96
CA ALA A 66 5.26 -2.19 -10.12
C ALA A 66 4.46 -2.31 -11.43
N ASP A 67 3.49 -3.24 -11.51
CA ASP A 67 2.60 -3.35 -12.67
C ASP A 67 1.85 -2.03 -12.93
N TYR A 68 1.24 -1.43 -11.90
CA TYR A 68 0.57 -0.13 -12.02
C TYR A 68 1.52 0.98 -12.50
N TYR A 69 2.78 0.97 -12.06
CA TYR A 69 3.79 1.92 -12.50
C TYR A 69 4.18 1.72 -13.98
N PHE A 70 4.45 0.48 -14.39
CA PHE A 70 4.86 0.17 -15.76
C PHE A 70 3.72 0.34 -16.78
N ASP A 71 2.46 0.12 -16.36
CA ASP A 71 1.26 0.37 -17.16
C ASP A 71 0.89 1.87 -17.26
N GLY A 72 1.66 2.76 -16.63
CA GLY A 72 1.36 4.20 -16.60
C GLY A 72 0.16 4.58 -15.73
N LYS A 73 -0.32 3.66 -14.89
CA LYS A 73 -1.46 3.82 -13.97
C LYS A 73 -1.02 4.14 -12.54
N ALA A 74 0.16 4.74 -12.36
CA ALA A 74 0.67 5.10 -11.03
C ALA A 74 -0.29 6.03 -10.25
N ASN A 75 -1.04 6.88 -10.95
CA ASN A 75 -2.09 7.72 -10.37
C ASN A 75 -3.18 6.91 -9.65
N GLU A 76 -3.50 5.70 -10.11
CA GLU A 76 -4.48 4.83 -9.47
C GLU A 76 -3.93 4.19 -8.20
N TRP A 77 -2.62 3.91 -8.13
CA TRP A 77 -1.98 3.39 -6.91
C TRP A 77 -1.86 4.45 -5.81
N PHE A 78 -1.62 5.70 -6.22
CA PHE A 78 -1.47 6.85 -5.33
C PHE A 78 -2.75 7.69 -5.23
N TRP A 79 -3.92 7.08 -5.42
CA TRP A 79 -5.19 7.79 -5.55
C TRP A 79 -5.59 8.59 -4.29
N GLU A 80 -5.11 8.20 -3.10
CA GLU A 80 -5.35 8.96 -1.87
C GLU A 80 -4.56 10.27 -1.80
N LEU A 81 -3.51 10.42 -2.60
CA LEU A 81 -2.69 11.62 -2.63
C LEU A 81 -3.35 12.66 -3.54
N LYS A 82 -3.43 13.90 -3.04
CA LYS A 82 -3.99 15.04 -3.81
C LYS A 82 -3.24 15.33 -5.11
N GLN A 83 -1.97 14.94 -5.18
CA GLN A 83 -1.12 15.07 -6.36
C GLN A 83 -0.40 13.74 -6.58
N VAL A 84 -0.36 13.30 -7.83
CA VAL A 84 0.39 12.11 -8.22
C VAL A 84 1.87 12.37 -7.94
N PRO A 85 2.57 11.47 -7.25
CA PRO A 85 3.98 11.68 -6.96
C PRO A 85 4.82 11.70 -8.23
N ASP A 86 5.81 12.59 -8.26
CA ASP A 86 6.82 12.58 -9.33
C ASP A 86 7.57 11.24 -9.39
N LYS A 87 8.11 10.90 -10.57
CA LYS A 87 8.93 9.69 -10.78
C LYS A 87 10.01 9.52 -9.71
N LYS A 88 10.68 10.61 -9.32
CA LYS A 88 11.70 10.62 -8.27
C LYS A 88 11.14 10.14 -6.92
N ASN A 89 9.94 10.61 -6.55
CA ASN A 89 9.30 10.26 -5.29
C ASN A 89 8.79 8.81 -5.31
N ILE A 90 8.28 8.33 -6.45
CA ILE A 90 7.91 6.93 -6.63
C ILE A 90 9.14 6.02 -6.47
N ILE A 91 10.26 6.37 -7.10
CA ILE A 91 11.51 5.60 -6.98
C ILE A 91 11.99 5.60 -5.52
N LEU A 92 11.98 6.75 -4.85
CA LEU A 92 12.37 6.84 -3.43
C LEU A 92 11.47 5.96 -2.54
N TYR A 93 10.17 5.96 -2.80
CA TYR A 93 9.21 5.11 -2.10
C TYR A 93 9.50 3.62 -2.34
N SER A 94 9.73 3.20 -3.58
CA SER A 94 10.09 1.82 -3.91
C SER A 94 11.39 1.37 -3.23
N ILE A 95 12.40 2.24 -3.15
CA ILE A 95 13.65 1.96 -2.42
C ILE A 95 13.37 1.73 -0.93
N ALA A 96 12.53 2.57 -0.30
CA ALA A 96 12.16 2.41 1.11
C ALA A 96 11.44 1.07 1.37
N LEU A 97 10.58 0.62 0.44
CA LEU A 97 9.93 -0.68 0.53
C LEU A 97 10.93 -1.84 0.42
N ILE A 98 11.90 -1.75 -0.51
CA ILE A 98 12.97 -2.76 -0.65
C ILE A 98 13.81 -2.83 0.63
N ILE A 99 14.20 -1.69 1.20
CA ILE A 99 14.91 -1.64 2.49
C ILE A 99 14.09 -2.31 3.59
N SER A 100 12.77 -2.10 3.61
CA SER A 100 11.87 -2.72 4.57
C SER A 100 11.83 -4.25 4.44
N ILE A 101 11.89 -4.78 3.21
CA ILE A 101 12.03 -6.24 2.98
C ILE A 101 13.37 -6.74 3.52
N ILE A 102 14.47 -6.08 3.16
CA ILE A 102 15.82 -6.51 3.57
C ILE A 102 15.91 -6.54 5.10
N TYR A 103 15.42 -5.49 5.76
CA TYR A 103 15.32 -5.45 7.21
C TYR A 103 14.43 -6.56 7.76
N GLY A 104 13.26 -6.77 7.17
CA GLY A 104 12.34 -7.84 7.57
C GLY A 104 12.95 -9.23 7.48
N LEU A 105 13.73 -9.52 6.43
CA LEU A 105 14.46 -10.78 6.26
C LEU A 105 15.50 -11.02 7.35
N SER A 106 16.09 -9.95 7.92
CA SER A 106 17.03 -10.08 9.04
C SER A 106 16.36 -10.44 10.38
N LEU A 107 15.03 -10.30 10.48
CA LEU A 107 14.24 -10.60 11.66
C LEU A 107 13.54 -11.97 11.60
N ILE A 108 13.59 -12.67 10.47
CA ILE A 108 12.99 -13.99 10.29
C ILE A 108 13.77 -15.03 11.10
#